data_AF-A0A3D2BSQ6-F1
#
_entry.id   AF-A0A3D2BSQ6-F1
#
_cell.length_a   1.000
_cell.length_b   1.000
_cell.length_c   1.000
_cell.angle_alpha   90.00
_cell.angle_beta   90.00
_cell.angle_gamma   90.00
#
_symmetry.space_group_name_H-M   'P 1'
#
loop_
_entity.id
_entity.type
_entity.pdbx_description
1 polymer ?
#
loop_
_entity_poly.entity_id
_entity_poly.type
_entity_poly.pdbx_seq_one_letter_code
_entity_poly.pdbx_strand_id
1 'polypeptide(L)' 'MVNRGDDLAPSTDVHRLLQGLLGYTPPGYDHHRLIRNTSGRRLAKRDQDMTIRALRENGYTPEEVVNMTGFEE' A
#
# COMPACT_ATOMS: atom_id res chain seq x y z
N MET A 1 -4.79 6.68 13.36
CA MET A 1 -3.65 5.89 12.87
C MET A 1 -3.54 6.08 11.37
N VAL A 2 -2.33 6.17 10.83
CA VAL A 2 -2.08 6.31 9.38
C VAL A 2 -1.54 4.99 8.86
N ASN A 3 -2.36 4.27 8.10
CA ASN A 3 -1.99 3.00 7.47
C ASN A 3 -1.49 3.28 6.05
N ARG A 4 -0.29 2.80 5.71
CA ARG A 4 0.30 3.02 4.40
C ARG A 4 1.31 1.93 4.04
N GLY A 5 1.73 1.88 2.78
CA GLY A 5 2.72 0.92 2.33
C GLY A 5 4.09 1.14 2.96
N ASP A 6 4.82 0.04 3.16
CA ASP A 6 6.19 0.02 3.70
C ASP A 6 7.20 0.79 2.83
N ASP A 7 6.89 1.02 1.55
CA ASP A 7 7.67 1.93 0.70
C ASP A 7 7.66 3.39 1.17
N LEU A 8 6.71 3.78 2.02
CA LEU A 8 6.62 5.11 2.61
C LEU A 8 7.27 5.19 4.01
N ALA A 9 7.84 4.10 4.53
CA ALA A 9 8.56 4.12 5.80
C ALA A 9 9.71 5.16 5.82
N PRO A 10 10.58 5.25 4.80
CA PRO A 10 11.68 6.23 4.79
C PRO A 10 11.20 7.69 4.77
N SER A 11 10.02 7.97 4.22
CA SER A 11 9.44 9.32 4.23
C SER A 11 8.88 9.72 5.60
N THR A 12 8.74 8.79 6.54
CA THR A 12 8.19 9.06 7.88
C THR A 12 9.05 10.05 8.65
N ASP A 13 10.38 9.99 8.50
CA ASP A 13 11.31 10.87 9.20
C ASP A 13 11.06 12.33 8.86
N VAL A 14 10.90 12.63 7.57
CA VAL A 14 10.60 14.00 7.09
C VAL A 14 9.24 14.47 7.61
N HIS A 15 8.21 13.62 7.55
CA HIS A 15 6.89 13.98 8.09
C HIS A 15 6.96 14.26 9.60
N ARG A 16 7.70 13.44 10.34
CA ARG A 16 7.86 13.58 11.80
C ARG A 16 8.59 14.85 12.17
N LEU A 17 9.65 15.18 11.44
CA LEU A 17 10.39 16.44 11.61
C LEU A 17 9.46 17.64 11.40
N LEU A 18 8.73 17.68 10.28
CA LEU A 18 7.81 18.77 9.96
C LEU A 18 6.72 18.92 11.02
N GLN A 19 6.13 17.81 11.47
CA GLN A 19 5.12 17.82 12.53
C GLN A 19 5.70 18.37 13.85
N GLY A 20 6.95 18.04 14.20
CA GLY A 20 7.63 18.61 15.36
C GLY A 20 7.85 20.13 15.23
N LEU A 21 8.32 20.59 14.07
CA LEU A 21 8.55 22.02 13.80
C LEU A 21 7.26 22.84 13.79
N LEU A 22 6.15 22.24 13.36
CA LEU A 22 4.85 22.90 13.29
C LEU A 22 4.00 22.73 14.55
N GLY A 23 4.52 22.03 15.58
CA GLY A 23 3.80 21.82 16.86
C GLY A 23 2.63 20.85 16.78
N TYR A 24 2.61 19.94 15.80
CA TYR A 24 1.56 18.94 15.64
C TYR A 24 1.88 17.64 16.36
N THR A 25 0.86 17.08 17.03
CA THR A 25 0.90 15.72 17.58
C THR A 25 1.02 14.68 16.45
N PRO A 26 2.03 13.78 16.46
CA PRO A 26 2.10 12.67 15.50
C PRO A 26 0.86 11.79 15.57
N PRO A 27 0.34 11.30 14.42
CA PRO A 27 -0.45 10.09 14.44
C PRO A 27 0.46 8.87 14.71
N GLY A 28 -0.12 7.77 15.18
CA GLY A 28 0.51 6.46 15.03
C GLY A 28 0.59 6.08 13.56
N TYR A 29 1.71 5.49 13.14
CA TYR A 29 1.94 4.99 11.78
C TYR A 29 1.96 3.47 11.79
N ASP A 30 1.29 2.88 10.82
CA ASP A 30 1.37 1.44 10.53
C ASP A 30 1.74 1.26 9.05
N HIS A 31 2.81 0.49 8.83
CA HIS A 31 3.42 0.31 7.53
C HIS A 31 3.25 -1.15 7.11
N HIS A 32 2.26 -1.39 6.24
CA HIS A 32 1.95 -2.73 5.80
C HIS A 32 2.83 -3.15 4.61
N ARG A 33 3.07 -4.46 4.49
CA ARG A 33 3.78 -5.04 3.35
C ARG A 33 3.11 -4.67 2.02
N LEU A 34 3.88 -4.71 0.95
CA LEU A 34 3.38 -4.45 -0.41
C LEU A 34 3.00 -5.75 -1.10
N ILE A 35 1.97 -5.68 -1.94
CA ILE A 35 1.57 -6.82 -2.78
C ILE A 35 2.67 -7.06 -3.83
N ARG A 36 3.02 -8.33 -3.98
CA ARG A 36 4.05 -8.81 -4.91
C ARG A 36 3.43 -9.82 -5.86
N ASN A 37 3.98 -9.92 -7.06
CA ASN A 37 3.63 -10.98 -7.99
C ASN A 37 4.27 -12.32 -7.55
N THR A 38 4.02 -13.38 -8.34
CA THR A 38 4.56 -14.73 -8.12
C THR A 38 6.09 -14.80 -8.16
N SER A 39 6.77 -13.85 -8.81
CA SER A 39 8.24 -13.75 -8.83
C SER A 39 8.81 -12.89 -7.69
N GLY A 40 7.97 -12.41 -6.77
CA GLY A 40 8.37 -11.56 -5.65
C GLY A 40 8.60 -10.09 -6.04
N ARG A 41 8.36 -9.70 -7.30
CA ARG A 41 8.42 -8.31 -7.74
C ARG A 41 7.22 -7.53 -7.19
N ARG A 42 7.48 -6.34 -6.64
CA ARG A 42 6.44 -5.41 -6.20
C ARG A 42 5.56 -5.01 -7.39
N LEU A 43 4.24 -5.08 -7.21
CA LEU A 43 3.30 -4.56 -8.21
C LEU A 43 3.29 -3.03 -8.22
N ALA A 44 3.34 -2.43 -9.40
CA ALA A 44 3.28 -0.98 -9.56
C ALA A 44 2.60 -0.58 -10.87
N LYS A 45 1.81 0.51 -10.82
CA LYS A 45 1.13 1.06 -12.02
C LYS A 45 2.09 1.35 -13.18
N ARG A 46 3.32 1.80 -12.86
CA ARG A 46 4.36 2.11 -13.86
C ARG A 46 4.82 0.87 -14.65
N ASP A 47 4.67 -0.32 -14.08
CA ASP A 47 5.10 -1.59 -14.68
C ASP A 47 3.95 -2.21 -15.50
N GLN A 48 2.87 -1.46 -15.76
CA GLN A 48 1.62 -1.91 -16.39
C GLN A 48 1.00 -3.14 -15.72
N ASP A 49 1.21 -3.27 -14.41
CA ASP A 49 0.56 -4.31 -13.62
C ASP A 49 -0.97 -4.15 -13.59
N MET A 50 -1.65 -5.25 -13.28
CA MET A 50 -3.11 -5.32 -13.31
C MET A 50 -3.76 -4.21 -12.48
N THR A 51 -4.71 -3.51 -13.09
CA THR A 51 -5.54 -2.51 -12.40
C THR A 51 -6.83 -3.16 -11.89
N ILE A 52 -7.45 -2.55 -10.87
CA ILE A 52 -8.79 -2.98 -10.41
C ILE A 52 -9.82 -2.92 -11.53
N ARG A 53 -9.72 -1.94 -12.45
CA ARG A 53 -10.60 -1.86 -13.62
C ARG A 53 -10.40 -3.07 -14.54
N ALA A 54 -9.16 -3.38 -14.89
CA ALA A 54 -8.85 -4.54 -15.73
C ALA A 54 -9.33 -5.84 -15.08
N LEU A 55 -9.12 -6.02 -13.77
CA LEU A 55 -9.64 -7.17 -13.03
C LEU A 55 -11.17 -7.28 -13.14
N ARG A 56 -11.88 -6.16 -12.95
CA ARG A 56 -13.35 -6.14 -13.10
C ARG A 56 -13.81 -6.47 -14.52
N GLU A 57 -13.16 -5.91 -15.54
CA GLU A 57 -13.47 -6.17 -16.95
C GLU A 57 -13.20 -7.64 -17.35
N ASN A 58 -12.26 -8.30 -16.68
CA ASN A 58 -11.97 -9.73 -16.85
C ASN A 58 -12.88 -10.64 -16.00
N GLY A 59 -13.89 -10.10 -15.31
CA GLY A 59 -14.90 -10.88 -14.59
C GLY A 59 -14.55 -11.27 -13.15
N TYR A 60 -13.45 -10.75 -12.58
CA TYR A 60 -13.10 -11.04 -11.20
C TYR A 60 -14.05 -10.34 -10.21
N THR A 61 -14.48 -11.08 -9.20
CA THR A 61 -15.27 -10.57 -8.07
C THR A 61 -14.38 -9.84 -7.06
N PRO A 62 -14.94 -8.94 -6.23
CA PRO A 62 -14.18 -8.28 -5.17
C PRO A 62 -13.51 -9.26 -4.21
N GLU A 63 -14.19 -10.34 -3.83
CA GLU A 63 -13.67 -11.36 -2.90
C GLU A 63 -12.47 -12.09 -3.50
N GLU A 64 -12.54 -12.51 -4.77
CA GLU A 64 -11.41 -13.11 -5.47
C GLU A 64 -10.19 -12.18 -5.52
N VAL A 65 -10.42 -10.89 -5.81
CA VAL A 65 -9.33 -9.90 -5.86
C VAL A 65 -8.69 -9.70 -4.49
N VAL A 66 -9.47 -9.66 -3.41
CA VAL A 66 -8.94 -9.58 -2.03
C VAL A 66 -8.14 -10.83 -1.71
N ASN A 67 -8.66 -12.02 -2.00
CA ASN A 67 -7.96 -13.30 -1.76
C ASN A 67 -6.62 -13.38 -2.50
N MET A 68 -6.52 -12.82 -3.71
CA MET A 68 -5.25 -12.76 -4.47
C MET A 68 -4.17 -11.90 -3.81
N THR A 69 -4.55 -10.96 -2.94
CA THR A 69 -3.56 -10.11 -2.25
C THR A 69 -2.75 -10.87 -1.20
N GLY A 70 -3.28 -12.01 -0.74
CA GLY A 70 -2.71 -12.82 0.33
C GLY A 70 -2.75 -12.16 1.70
N PHE A 71 -3.46 -11.03 1.87
CA PHE A 71 -3.78 -10.49 3.18
C PHE A 71 -4.90 -11.33 3.79
N GLU A 72 -4.68 -11.82 5.01
CA GLU A 72 -5.73 -12.42 5.84
C GLU A 72 -6.41 -11.29 6.65
N GLU A 73 -7.69 -11.46 6.99
CA GLU A 73 -8.42 -10.54 7.88
C GLU A 73 -7.80 -10.46 9.29
#